data_AF-A0A7S6SGS1-F1
#
_entry.id   AF-A0A7S6SGS1-F1
#
_cell.length_a   1.000
_cell.length_b   1.000
_cell.length_c   1.000
_cell.angle_alpha   90.00
_cell.angle_beta   90.00
_cell.angle_gamma   90.00
#
_symmetry.space_group_name_H-M   'P 1'
#
loop_
_entity.id
_entity.type
_entity.pdbx_description
1 polymer ?
#
loop_
_entity_poly.entity_id
_entity_poly.type
_entity_poly.pdbx_seq_one_letter_code
_entity_poly.pdbx_strand_id
1 'polypeptide(L)'
;MDQPQACYGSRIVARVSLLFMLLPGMAWAQASPFDTGANSMVSFALTIATPIAVLVVIGLALAAAVGRISWGWVIGALVGIAAIFGAPQIVAWIRSMFGV
;
A
#
# COMPACT_ATOMS: atom_id res chain seq x y z
N MET A 1 19.29 -43.76 -39.21
CA MET A 1 19.50 -42.37 -38.75
C MET A 1 18.11 -41.79 -38.63
N ASP A 2 17.47 -42.10 -37.51
CA ASP A 2 16.05 -41.94 -37.32
C ASP A 2 15.83 -41.02 -36.11
N GLN A 3 14.99 -40.00 -36.34
CA GLN A 3 14.27 -39.16 -35.37
C GLN A 3 15.02 -38.00 -34.66
N PRO A 4 14.79 -36.75 -35.13
CA PRO A 4 14.74 -35.56 -34.25
C PRO A 4 13.33 -34.97 -34.10
N GLN A 5 12.31 -35.56 -34.72
CA GLN A 5 10.93 -35.01 -34.73
C GLN A 5 10.14 -35.34 -33.46
N ALA A 6 10.37 -36.52 -32.85
CA ALA A 6 9.65 -36.96 -31.65
C ALA A 6 10.00 -36.12 -30.39
N CYS A 7 11.25 -35.65 -30.29
CA CYS A 7 11.73 -34.93 -29.12
C CYS A 7 11.23 -33.46 -29.08
N TYR A 8 11.00 -32.84 -30.24
CA TYR A 8 10.51 -31.46 -30.34
C TYR A 8 9.04 -31.34 -29.89
N GLY A 9 8.19 -32.26 -30.33
CA GLY A 9 6.77 -32.31 -29.92
C GLY A 9 6.59 -32.53 -28.41
N SER A 10 7.39 -33.41 -27.81
CA SER A 10 7.33 -33.70 -26.36
C SER A 10 7.68 -32.47 -25.50
N ARG A 11 8.66 -31.66 -25.92
CA ARG A 11 9.03 -30.43 -25.20
C ARG A 11 7.98 -29.32 -25.33
N ILE A 12 7.28 -29.24 -26.46
CA ILE A 12 6.18 -28.29 -26.66
C ILE A 12 4.98 -28.70 -25.82
N VAL A 13 4.58 -29.97 -25.87
CA VAL A 13 3.47 -30.50 -25.08
C VAL A 13 3.74 -30.31 -23.58
N ALA A 14 4.94 -30.63 -23.10
CA ALA A 14 5.30 -30.43 -21.69
C ALA A 14 5.23 -28.96 -21.24
N ARG A 15 5.64 -28.01 -22.10
CA ARG A 15 5.57 -26.57 -21.80
C ARG A 15 4.13 -26.04 -21.79
N VAL A 16 3.29 -26.51 -22.71
CA VAL A 16 1.87 -26.14 -22.76
C VAL A 16 1.11 -26.70 -21.55
N SER A 17 1.39 -27.94 -21.16
CA SER A 17 0.81 -28.56 -19.96
C SER A 17 1.21 -27.83 -18.68
N LEU A 18 2.47 -27.41 -18.55
CA LEU A 18 2.95 -26.62 -17.41
C LEU A 18 2.25 -25.25 -17.36
N LEU A 19 2.07 -24.59 -18.50
CA LEU A 19 1.32 -23.32 -18.58
C LEU A 19 -0.13 -23.53 -18.11
N PHE A 20 -0.80 -24.58 -18.61
CA PHE A 20 -2.18 -24.92 -18.25
C PHE A 20 -2.37 -25.29 -16.77
N MET A 21 -1.34 -25.83 -16.11
CA MET A 21 -1.37 -26.10 -14.67
C MET A 21 -1.15 -24.85 -13.81
N LEU A 22 -0.53 -23.80 -14.36
CA LEU A 22 -0.30 -22.52 -13.66
C LEU A 22 -1.47 -21.53 -13.83
N LEU A 23 -2.31 -21.72 -14.85
CA LEU A 23 -3.51 -20.90 -15.13
C LEU A 23 -4.55 -20.88 -13.97
N PRO A 24 -4.92 -22.01 -13.33
CA PRO A 24 -5.91 -22.02 -12.25
C PRO A 24 -5.46 -21.22 -11.01
N GLY A 25 -4.16 -21.21 -10.72
CA GLY A 25 -3.60 -20.44 -9.60
C GLY A 25 -3.73 -18.93 -9.77
N MET A 26 -3.70 -18.43 -11.01
CA MET A 26 -3.94 -17.00 -11.30
C MET A 26 -5.42 -16.62 -11.27
N ALA A 27 -6.32 -17.56 -11.59
CA ALA A 27 -7.77 -17.36 -11.51
C ALA A 27 -8.28 -17.32 -10.05
N TRP A 28 -7.63 -18.06 -9.14
CA TRP A 28 -7.93 -18.00 -7.70
C TRP A 28 -7.09 -16.97 -6.93
N ALA A 29 -6.13 -16.30 -7.57
CA ALA A 29 -5.43 -15.13 -7.02
C ALA A 29 -6.15 -13.81 -7.36
N GLN A 30 -7.35 -13.85 -7.95
CA GLN A 30 -8.15 -12.65 -8.16
C GLN A 30 -8.46 -12.04 -6.78
N ALA A 31 -8.09 -10.76 -6.63
CA ALA A 31 -8.28 -9.97 -5.42
C ALA A 31 -9.67 -10.21 -4.82
N SER A 32 -9.75 -10.29 -3.49
CA SER A 32 -11.01 -10.56 -2.80
C SER A 32 -12.04 -9.51 -3.21
N PRO A 33 -13.30 -9.88 -3.48
CA PRO A 33 -14.34 -8.91 -3.82
C PRO A 33 -14.59 -7.88 -2.70
N PHE A 34 -14.09 -8.13 -1.48
CA PHE A 34 -14.12 -7.19 -0.36
C PHE A 34 -12.92 -6.26 -0.31
N ASP A 35 -11.80 -6.57 -1.00
CA ASP A 35 -10.59 -5.74 -0.97
C ASP A 35 -10.88 -4.35 -1.55
N THR A 36 -11.60 -4.29 -2.68
CA THR A 36 -11.98 -3.02 -3.30
C THR A 36 -12.84 -2.17 -2.36
N GLY A 37 -13.82 -2.78 -1.70
CA GLY A 37 -14.68 -2.10 -0.74
C GLY A 37 -13.92 -1.62 0.50
N ALA A 38 -13.10 -2.49 1.09
CA ALA A 38 -12.30 -2.18 2.27
C ALA A 38 -11.30 -1.04 2.00
N ASN A 39 -10.59 -1.09 0.87
CA ASN A 39 -9.67 -0.04 0.48
C ASN A 39 -10.39 1.28 0.17
N SER A 40 -11.61 1.24 -0.39
CA SER A 40 -12.39 2.46 -0.62
C SER A 40 -12.77 3.14 0.69
N MET A 41 -13.14 2.38 1.72
CA MET A 41 -13.43 2.91 3.05
C MET A 41 -12.20 3.50 3.72
N VAL A 42 -11.05 2.82 3.63
CA VAL A 42 -9.77 3.35 4.13
C VAL A 42 -9.40 4.65 3.40
N SER A 43 -9.51 4.69 2.08
CA SER A 43 -9.23 5.90 1.30
C SER A 43 -10.17 7.05 1.65
N PHE A 44 -11.45 6.77 1.88
CA PHE A 44 -12.40 7.78 2.34
C PHE A 44 -12.02 8.32 3.72
N ALA A 45 -11.71 7.44 4.67
CA ALA A 45 -11.28 7.81 6.01
C ALA A 45 -9.99 8.66 5.99
N LEU A 46 -9.00 8.29 5.17
CA LEU A 46 -7.75 9.05 5.03
C LEU A 46 -7.98 10.41 4.37
N THR A 47 -8.90 10.51 3.41
CA THR A 47 -9.26 11.78 2.75
C THR A 47 -9.80 12.79 3.77
N ILE A 48 -10.66 12.36 4.69
CA ILE A 48 -11.19 13.24 5.73
C ILE A 48 -10.22 13.45 6.89
N ALA A 49 -9.41 12.44 7.24
CA ALA A 49 -8.50 12.51 8.39
C ALA A 49 -7.29 13.41 8.11
N THR A 50 -6.77 13.42 6.88
CA THR A 50 -5.56 14.19 6.50
C THR A 50 -5.68 15.68 6.82
N PRO A 51 -6.72 16.42 6.39
CA PRO A 51 -6.84 17.84 6.73
C PRO A 51 -6.99 18.07 8.24
N ILE A 52 -7.69 17.17 8.96
CA ILE A 52 -7.83 17.26 10.42
C ILE A 52 -6.47 17.12 11.11
N ALA A 53 -5.65 16.15 10.69
CA ALA A 53 -4.33 15.94 11.25
C ALA A 53 -3.43 17.17 11.06
N VAL A 54 -3.49 17.81 9.89
CA VAL A 54 -2.77 19.07 9.63
C VAL A 54 -3.19 20.16 10.63
N LEU A 55 -4.49 20.33 10.86
CA LEU A 55 -4.99 21.32 11.81
C LEU A 55 -4.54 21.03 13.25
N VAL A 56 -4.54 19.77 13.67
CA VAL A 56 -4.05 19.35 14.99
C VAL A 56 -2.56 19.65 15.15
N VAL A 57 -1.73 19.35 14.15
CA VAL A 57 -0.29 19.64 14.17
C VAL A 57 -0.04 21.14 14.30
N ILE A 58 -0.77 21.97 13.53
CA ILE A 58 -0.66 23.43 13.62
C ILE A 58 -1.03 23.92 15.02
N GLY A 59 -2.15 23.46 15.59
CA GLY A 59 -2.58 23.84 16.92
C GLY A 59 -1.58 23.43 18.01
N LEU A 60 -1.05 22.21 17.95
CA LEU A 60 -0.05 21.71 18.89
C LEU A 60 1.29 22.46 18.76
N ALA A 61 1.71 22.78 17.54
CA ALA A 61 2.94 23.55 17.32
C ALA A 61 2.83 24.95 17.93
N LEU A 62 1.69 25.63 17.75
CA LEU A 62 1.44 26.94 18.38
C LEU A 62 1.38 26.84 19.91
N ALA A 63 0.67 25.85 20.45
CA ALA A 63 0.57 25.65 21.90
C ALA A 63 1.93 25.33 22.55
N ALA A 64 2.77 24.54 21.87
CA ALA A 64 4.13 24.24 22.32
C ALA A 64 5.05 25.47 22.20
N ALA A 65 4.92 26.27 21.14
CA ALA A 65 5.70 27.50 20.95
C ALA A 65 5.44 28.53 22.05
N VAL A 66 4.20 28.62 22.56
CA VAL A 66 3.84 29.52 23.68
C VAL A 66 4.16 28.90 25.06
N GLY A 67 4.77 27.71 25.10
CA GLY A 67 5.14 27.03 26.35
C GLY A 67 3.95 26.52 27.16
N ARG A 68 2.78 26.34 26.53
CA ARG A 68 1.56 25.84 27.19
C ARG A 68 1.50 24.32 27.23
N ILE A 69 2.27 23.64 26.40
CA ILE A 69 2.37 22.17 26.31
C ILE A 69 3.84 21.78 26.17
N SER A 70 4.24 20.66 26.79
CA SER A 70 5.60 20.14 26.66
C SER A 70 5.84 19.51 25.28
N TRP A 71 7.06 19.64 24.76
CA TRP A 71 7.46 19.04 23.49
C TRP A 71 7.30 17.50 23.46
N GLY A 72 7.32 16.84 24.63
CA GLY A 72 7.04 15.41 24.73
C GLY A 72 5.63 15.03 24.25
N TRP A 73 4.63 15.85 24.57
CA TRP A 73 3.25 15.65 24.09
C TRP A 73 3.13 15.87 22.58
N VAL A 74 3.89 16.82 22.02
CA VAL A 74 3.94 17.04 20.57
C VAL A 74 4.50 15.81 19.85
N ILE A 75 5.61 15.25 20.36
CA ILE A 75 6.21 14.03 19.81
C ILE A 75 5.22 12.86 19.91
N GLY A 76 4.54 12.69 21.05
CA GLY A 76 3.52 11.66 21.21
C GLY A 76 2.38 11.78 20.19
N ALA A 77 1.92 13.00 19.91
CA ALA A 77 0.91 13.26 18.88
C ALA A 77 1.41 12.92 17.47
N LEU A 78 2.66 13.26 17.13
CA LEU A 78 3.25 12.92 15.83
C LEU A 78 3.38 11.41 15.62
N VAL A 79 3.79 10.67 16.67
CA VAL A 79 3.85 9.21 16.62
C VAL A 79 2.44 8.60 16.46
N GLY A 80 1.43 9.15 17.17
CA GLY A 80 0.04 8.74 17.01
C GLY A 80 -0.50 8.95 15.59
N ILE A 81 -0.18 10.10 14.98
CA ILE A 81 -0.51 10.37 13.58
C ILE A 81 0.18 9.34 12.67
N ALA A 82 1.48 9.09 12.83
CA ALA A 82 2.18 8.09 12.02
C ALA A 82 1.54 6.68 12.12
N ALA A 83 1.04 6.32 13.31
CA ALA A 83 0.33 5.05 13.53
C ALA A 83 -1.04 4.98 12.83
N ILE A 84 -1.78 6.09 12.76
CA ILE A 84 -3.11 6.15 12.11
C ILE A 84 -3.01 6.12 10.58
N PHE A 85 -2.08 6.89 10.02
CA PHE A 85 -1.99 7.07 8.56
C PHE A 85 -1.21 5.95 7.86
N GLY A 86 -0.30 5.29 8.58
CA GLY A 86 0.50 4.19 8.04
C GLY A 86 1.52 4.61 6.98
N ALA A 87 2.38 3.67 6.57
CA ALA A 87 3.49 3.95 5.68
C ALA A 87 3.10 4.54 4.29
N PRO A 88 2.06 4.03 3.58
CA PRO A 88 1.76 4.51 2.23
C PRO A 88 1.44 6.00 2.18
N GLN A 89 0.66 6.49 3.16
CA GLN A 89 0.26 7.89 3.23
C GLN A 89 1.44 8.81 3.56
N ILE A 90 2.25 8.45 4.56
CA ILE A 90 3.42 9.26 4.95
C ILE A 90 4.41 9.36 3.79
N VAL A 91 4.65 8.24 3.10
CA VAL A 91 5.55 8.20 1.93
C VAL A 91 5.01 9.08 0.79
N ALA A 92 3.70 9.07 0.55
CA ALA A 92 3.09 9.93 -0.47
C ALA A 92 3.32 11.42 -0.19
N TRP A 93 3.20 11.87 1.07
CA TRP A 93 3.48 13.25 1.44
C TRP A 93 4.95 13.62 1.23
N ILE A 94 5.85 12.74 1.66
CA ILE A 94 7.29 12.95 1.47
C ILE A 94 7.62 13.05 -0.04
N ARG A 95 7.08 12.15 -0.85
CA ARG A 95 7.25 12.18 -2.31
C ARG A 95 6.71 13.47 -2.93
N SER A 96 5.54 13.92 -2.48
CA SER A 96 4.98 15.20 -2.89
C SER A 96 5.86 16.40 -2.53
N MET A 97 6.56 16.38 -1.38
CA MET A 97 7.53 17.44 -1.03
C MET A 97 8.71 17.50 -1.98
N PHE A 98 9.06 16.37 -2.61
CA PHE A 98 10.13 16.27 -3.60
C PHE A 98 9.62 16.33 -5.06
N GLY A 99 8.30 16.42 -5.27
CA GLY A 99 7.70 16.46 -6.60
C GLY A 99 7.83 15.15 -7.40
N VAL A 100 7.99 14.02 -6.73
CA VAL A 100 8.17 12.67 -7.34
C VAL A 100 7.05 11.71 -7.00
#